data_AF-A0A3M1K1U1-F1
#
_entry.id   AF-A0A3M1K1U1-F1
#
_cell.length_a   1.000
_cell.length_b   1.000
_cell.length_c   1.000
_cell.angle_alpha   90.00
_cell.angle_beta   90.00
_cell.angle_gamma   90.00
#
_symmetry.space_group_name_H-M   'P 1'
#
loop_
_entity.id
_entity.type
_entity.pdbx_description
1 polymer ?
#
loop_
_entity_poly.entity_id
_entity_poly.type
_entity_poly.pdbx_seq_one_letter_code
_entity_poly.pdbx_strand_id
1 'polypeptide(L)'
;MTMAELSFAFDEQQQAVRELAARILSDKVTPESLRAIEDGDRWLHDDAWQAFRDAQLVTIALPEAYGGGGLGLIELCIMAEEIGRHVAPIPLIEHALACDAIVSSGSEALRSRLAPLLSV
;
A
#
# COMPACT_ATOMS: atom_id res chain seq x y z
N MET A 1 -5.72 -39.58 -3.05
CA MET A 1 -5.08 -38.31 -3.43
C MET A 1 -6.21 -37.34 -3.72
N THR A 2 -6.67 -36.60 -2.71
CA THR A 2 -7.72 -35.60 -2.86
C THR A 2 -7.15 -34.43 -3.65
N MET A 3 -7.82 -34.06 -4.75
CA MET A 3 -7.59 -32.76 -5.37
C MET A 3 -7.84 -31.70 -4.31
N ALA A 4 -6.87 -30.85 -4.03
CA ALA A 4 -7.16 -29.61 -3.32
C ALA A 4 -8.25 -28.87 -4.13
N GLU A 5 -9.38 -28.55 -3.49
CA GLU A 5 -10.40 -27.72 -4.12
C GLU A 5 -9.77 -26.36 -4.45
N LEU A 6 -9.91 -25.92 -5.70
CA LEU A 6 -9.42 -24.62 -6.14
C LEU A 6 -10.21 -23.52 -5.43
N SER A 7 -9.60 -22.88 -4.44
CA SER A 7 -10.16 -21.73 -3.75
C SER A 7 -9.65 -20.44 -4.37
N PHE A 8 -10.57 -19.53 -4.66
CA PHE A 8 -10.28 -18.13 -5.04
C PHE A 8 -10.56 -17.16 -3.89
N ALA A 9 -10.85 -17.67 -2.69
CA ALA A 9 -10.99 -16.84 -1.51
C ALA A 9 -9.60 -16.35 -1.05
N PHE A 10 -9.57 -15.14 -0.53
CA PHE A 10 -8.39 -14.63 0.17
C PHE A 10 -8.06 -15.48 1.39
N ASP A 11 -6.78 -15.65 1.65
CA ASP A 11 -6.32 -16.22 2.91
C ASP A 11 -6.46 -15.22 4.07
N GLU A 12 -6.15 -15.68 5.29
CA GLU A 12 -6.26 -14.86 6.50
C GLU A 12 -5.37 -13.60 6.44
N GLN A 13 -4.19 -13.68 5.82
CA GLN A 13 -3.26 -12.57 5.73
C GLN A 13 -3.75 -11.52 4.73
N GLN A 14 -4.23 -11.95 3.57
CA GLN A 14 -4.87 -11.12 2.56
C GLN A 14 -6.13 -10.44 3.10
N GLN A 15 -6.95 -11.17 3.84
CA GLN A 15 -8.16 -10.64 4.46
C GLN A 15 -7.81 -9.59 5.53
N ALA A 16 -6.78 -9.84 6.34
CA ALA A 16 -6.30 -8.86 7.33
C ALA A 16 -5.78 -7.57 6.68
N VAL A 17 -5.05 -7.67 5.56
CA VAL A 17 -4.60 -6.49 4.78
C VAL A 17 -5.79 -5.70 4.26
N ARG A 18 -6.79 -6.38 3.68
CA ARG A 18 -8.02 -5.76 3.19
C ARG A 18 -8.75 -5.00 4.29
N GLU A 19 -8.97 -5.65 5.44
CA GLU A 19 -9.71 -5.07 6.56
C GLU A 19 -8.98 -3.88 7.18
N LEU A 20 -7.66 -3.94 7.28
CA LEU A 20 -6.85 -2.83 7.79
C LEU A 20 -6.89 -1.63 6.85
N ALA A 21 -6.69 -1.84 5.54
CA ALA A 21 -6.77 -0.79 4.54
C ALA A 21 -8.17 -0.17 4.49
N ALA A 22 -9.21 -0.99 4.43
CA ALA A 22 -10.60 -0.54 4.43
C ALA A 22 -10.93 0.32 5.66
N ARG A 23 -10.52 -0.13 6.85
CA ARG A 23 -10.75 0.60 8.11
C ARG A 23 -10.05 1.97 8.11
N ILE A 24 -8.75 2.01 7.77
CA ILE A 24 -8.00 3.28 7.70
C ILE A 24 -8.68 4.25 6.73
N LEU A 25 -9.06 3.77 5.54
CA LEU A 25 -9.67 4.60 4.51
C LEU A 25 -11.08 5.06 4.90
N SER A 26 -11.90 4.18 5.49
CA SER A 26 -13.22 4.56 5.99
C SER A 26 -13.15 5.62 7.11
N ASP A 27 -12.13 5.53 7.98
CA ASP A 27 -11.96 6.47 9.09
C ASP A 27 -11.41 7.84 8.63
N LYS A 28 -10.56 7.87 7.60
CA LYS A 28 -9.84 9.09 7.15
C LYS A 28 -10.46 9.74 5.92
N VAL A 29 -10.85 8.95 4.93
CA VAL A 29 -11.30 9.41 3.61
C VAL A 29 -12.81 9.58 3.62
N THR A 30 -13.25 10.71 4.15
CA THR A 30 -14.66 11.08 4.27
C THR A 30 -15.04 12.08 3.18
N PRO A 31 -16.34 12.27 2.88
CA PRO A 31 -16.76 13.32 1.95
C PRO A 31 -16.30 14.72 2.36
N GLU A 32 -16.14 14.99 3.65
CA GLU A 32 -15.63 16.27 4.16
C GLU A 32 -14.13 16.42 3.90
N SER A 33 -13.33 15.39 4.18
CA SER A 33 -11.88 15.45 3.93
C SER A 33 -11.56 15.51 2.44
N LEU A 34 -12.32 14.81 1.59
CA LEU A 34 -12.18 14.90 0.14
C LEU A 34 -12.49 16.31 -0.38
N ARG A 35 -13.56 16.95 0.08
CA ARG A 35 -13.86 18.34 -0.29
C ARG A 35 -12.75 19.30 0.14
N ALA A 36 -12.21 19.11 1.35
CA ALA A 36 -11.09 19.94 1.82
C ALA A 36 -9.84 19.81 0.94
N ILE A 37 -9.60 18.63 0.35
CA ILE A 37 -8.53 18.41 -0.63
C ILE A 37 -8.86 19.08 -1.97
N GLU A 38 -10.09 18.92 -2.47
CA GLU A 38 -10.55 19.54 -3.71
C GLU A 38 -10.49 21.08 -3.68
N ASP A 39 -10.83 21.69 -2.54
CA ASP A 39 -10.78 23.14 -2.33
C ASP A 39 -9.35 23.65 -2.05
N GLY A 40 -8.39 22.74 -1.82
CA GLY A 40 -7.00 23.05 -1.48
C GLY A 40 -6.04 23.05 -2.66
N ASP A 41 -4.76 23.35 -2.37
CA ASP A 41 -3.68 23.36 -3.36
C ASP A 41 -2.91 22.03 -3.46
N ARG A 42 -3.26 21.04 -2.63
CA ARG A 42 -2.59 19.72 -2.61
C ARG A 42 -3.60 18.64 -2.94
N TRP A 43 -3.17 17.67 -3.74
CA TRP A 43 -3.98 16.51 -4.09
C TRP A 43 -3.88 15.37 -3.07
N LEU A 44 -2.79 15.31 -2.29
CA LEU A 44 -2.48 14.21 -1.39
C LEU A 44 -3.34 14.25 -0.12
N HIS A 45 -3.98 13.14 0.22
CA HIS A 45 -4.58 12.96 1.55
C HIS A 45 -3.52 12.58 2.59
N ASP A 46 -2.81 13.60 3.11
CA ASP A 46 -1.66 13.43 4.01
C ASP A 46 -1.95 12.48 5.19
N ASP A 47 -3.10 12.63 5.87
CA ASP A 47 -3.45 11.81 7.04
C ASP A 47 -3.69 10.33 6.70
N ALA A 48 -4.29 10.04 5.54
CA ALA A 48 -4.53 8.67 5.09
C ALA A 48 -3.21 8.02 4.66
N TRP A 49 -2.36 8.78 3.97
CA TRP A 49 -1.04 8.30 3.59
C TRP A 49 -0.16 8.02 4.81
N GLN A 50 -0.16 8.90 5.80
CA GLN A 50 0.57 8.69 7.05
C GLN A 50 0.05 7.46 7.80
N ALA A 51 -1.28 7.24 7.85
CA ALA A 51 -1.83 6.04 8.46
C ALA A 51 -1.41 4.74 7.75
N PHE A 52 -1.30 4.75 6.42
CA PHE A 52 -0.76 3.61 5.66
C PHE A 52 0.72 3.35 6.00
N ARG A 53 1.52 4.41 6.17
CA ARG A 53 2.92 4.30 6.57
C ARG A 53 3.08 3.74 7.97
N ASP A 54 2.32 4.27 8.93
CA ASP A 54 2.34 3.83 10.33
C ASP A 54 1.91 2.36 10.46
N ALA A 55 1.00 1.92 9.60
CA ALA A 55 0.56 0.53 9.49
C ALA A 55 1.49 -0.36 8.64
N GLN A 56 2.61 0.16 8.14
CA GLN A 56 3.55 -0.54 7.25
C GLN A 56 2.94 -1.10 5.96
N LEU A 57 1.80 -0.55 5.52
CA LEU A 57 1.11 -0.98 4.30
C LEU A 57 1.86 -0.55 3.04
N VAL A 58 2.58 0.58 3.07
CA VAL A 58 3.29 1.13 1.90
C VAL A 58 4.50 0.30 1.47
N THR A 59 5.05 -0.52 2.37
CA THR A 59 6.18 -1.43 2.10
C THR A 59 5.79 -2.90 2.11
N ILE A 60 4.48 -3.22 2.13
CA ILE A 60 4.04 -4.58 2.41
C ILE A 60 4.55 -5.59 1.38
N ALA A 61 4.65 -5.18 0.10
CA ALA A 61 5.15 -6.02 -1.00
C ALA A 61 6.68 -5.96 -1.19
N LEU A 62 7.39 -5.14 -0.41
CA LEU A 62 8.84 -5.13 -0.44
C LEU A 62 9.40 -6.38 0.25
N PRO A 63 10.54 -6.91 -0.20
CA PRO A 63 11.21 -7.98 0.51
C PRO A 63 11.63 -7.54 1.92
N GLU A 64 11.59 -8.47 2.88
CA GLU A 64 11.95 -8.22 4.29
C GLU A 64 13.37 -7.65 4.45
N ALA A 65 14.31 -8.03 3.58
CA ALA A 65 15.68 -7.51 3.57
C ALA A 65 15.76 -5.98 3.35
N TYR A 66 14.69 -5.37 2.83
CA TYR A 66 14.53 -3.93 2.63
C TYR A 66 13.51 -3.31 3.61
N GLY A 67 13.16 -4.01 4.70
CA GLY A 67 12.20 -3.54 5.69
C GLY A 67 10.73 -3.65 5.26
N GLY A 68 10.44 -4.48 4.26
CA GLY A 68 9.09 -4.73 3.78
C GLY A 68 8.38 -5.91 4.46
N GLY A 69 7.12 -6.12 4.09
CA GLY A 69 6.26 -7.18 4.62
C GLY A 69 6.41 -8.54 3.95
N GLY A 70 7.21 -8.65 2.89
CA GLY A 70 7.43 -9.91 2.16
C GLY A 70 6.21 -10.43 1.39
N LEU A 71 5.15 -9.63 1.26
CA LEU A 71 3.95 -9.94 0.49
C LEU A 71 4.14 -9.62 -0.99
N GLY A 72 3.07 -9.68 -1.78
CA GLY A 72 3.17 -9.60 -3.24
C GLY A 72 2.08 -8.77 -3.91
N LEU A 73 1.94 -9.03 -5.21
CA LEU A 73 1.04 -8.29 -6.09
C LEU A 73 -0.43 -8.41 -5.66
N ILE A 74 -0.84 -9.54 -5.07
CA ILE A 74 -2.23 -9.75 -4.64
C ILE A 74 -2.59 -8.77 -3.53
N GLU A 75 -1.74 -8.58 -2.53
CA GLU A 75 -2.00 -7.64 -1.43
C GLU A 75 -1.95 -6.19 -1.92
N LEU A 76 -1.09 -5.85 -2.88
CA LEU A 76 -1.12 -4.56 -3.57
C LEU A 76 -2.45 -4.34 -4.30
N CYS A 77 -2.96 -5.35 -5.02
CA CYS A 77 -4.25 -5.28 -5.71
C CYS A 77 -5.42 -5.11 -4.73
N ILE A 78 -5.41 -5.84 -3.61
CA ILE A 78 -6.39 -5.70 -2.53
C ILE A 78 -6.41 -4.26 -2.02
N MET A 79 -5.25 -3.69 -1.71
CA MET A 79 -5.17 -2.30 -1.24
C MET A 79 -5.59 -1.30 -2.32
N ALA A 80 -5.22 -1.53 -3.59
CA ALA A 80 -5.64 -0.69 -4.71
C ALA A 80 -7.16 -0.70 -4.88
N GLU A 81 -7.82 -1.84 -4.67
CA GLU A 81 -9.29 -1.94 -4.67
C GLU A 81 -9.91 -1.11 -3.54
N GLU A 82 -9.37 -1.20 -2.33
CA GLU A 82 -9.85 -0.38 -1.20
C GLU A 82 -9.62 1.12 -1.43
N ILE A 83 -8.48 1.51 -1.99
CA ILE A 83 -8.19 2.89 -2.39
C ILE A 83 -9.21 3.39 -3.40
N GLY A 84 -9.48 2.61 -4.46
CA GLY A 84 -10.46 2.95 -5.48
C GLY A 84 -11.88 3.07 -4.91
N ARG A 85 -12.28 2.17 -3.99
CA ARG A 85 -13.58 2.18 -3.33
C ARG A 85 -13.84 3.48 -2.54
N HIS A 86 -12.80 4.05 -1.94
CA HIS A 86 -12.88 5.29 -1.16
C HIS A 86 -12.50 6.53 -1.97
N VAL A 87 -12.04 6.36 -3.22
CA VAL A 87 -11.47 7.44 -4.06
C VAL A 87 -10.32 8.15 -3.32
N ALA A 88 -9.53 7.38 -2.57
CA ALA A 88 -8.50 7.92 -1.70
C ALA A 88 -7.32 8.47 -2.52
N PRO A 89 -7.00 9.77 -2.42
CA PRO A 89 -5.94 10.34 -3.22
C PRO A 89 -4.59 10.14 -2.51
N ILE A 90 -4.06 8.91 -2.60
CA ILE A 90 -2.76 8.50 -2.04
C ILE A 90 -1.92 7.73 -3.08
N PRO A 91 -0.58 7.87 -3.08
CA PRO A 91 0.31 7.40 -4.16
C PRO A 91 0.75 5.94 -3.99
N LEU A 92 -0.13 5.02 -3.54
CA LEU A 92 0.31 3.67 -3.19
C LEU A 92 0.94 2.93 -4.38
N ILE A 93 0.33 3.04 -5.57
CA ILE A 93 0.78 2.31 -6.76
C ILE A 93 2.10 2.89 -7.26
N GLU A 94 2.20 4.22 -7.35
CA GLU A 94 3.41 4.92 -7.74
C GLU A 94 4.56 4.60 -6.79
N HIS A 95 4.29 4.60 -5.48
CA HIS A 95 5.25 4.23 -4.44
C HIS A 95 5.72 2.78 -4.59
N ALA A 96 4.79 1.84 -4.76
CA ALA A 96 5.10 0.43 -4.92
C ALA A 96 5.97 0.18 -6.17
N LEU A 97 5.66 0.83 -7.30
CA LEU A 97 6.44 0.74 -8.54
C LEU A 97 7.84 1.33 -8.38
N ALA A 98 7.96 2.49 -7.73
CA ALA A 98 9.26 3.10 -7.47
C ALA A 98 10.13 2.20 -6.56
N CYS A 99 9.52 1.64 -5.51
CA CYS A 99 10.17 0.71 -4.60
C CYS A 99 10.66 -0.55 -5.32
N ASP A 100 9.79 -1.18 -6.12
CA ASP A 100 10.14 -2.37 -6.90
C ASP A 100 11.26 -2.09 -7.92
N ALA A 101 11.21 -0.96 -8.63
CA ALA A 101 12.26 -0.58 -9.58
C ALA A 101 13.64 -0.39 -8.88
N ILE A 102 13.66 0.24 -7.70
CA ILE A 102 14.89 0.41 -6.91
C ILE A 102 15.44 -0.94 -6.46
N VAL A 103 14.58 -1.80 -5.91
CA VAL A 103 14.98 -3.10 -5.33
C VAL A 103 15.36 -4.12 -6.40
N SER A 104 14.63 -4.18 -7.51
CA SER A 104 14.90 -5.14 -8.59
C SER A 104 16.09 -4.73 -9.45
N SER A 105 16.20 -3.43 -9.76
CA SER A 105 17.05 -2.95 -10.86
C SER A 105 18.06 -1.86 -10.46
N GLY A 106 17.94 -1.30 -9.26
CA GLY A 106 18.86 -0.28 -8.77
C GLY A 106 20.28 -0.81 -8.55
N SER A 107 21.29 0.03 -8.77
CA SER A 107 22.66 -0.28 -8.36
C SER A 107 22.74 -0.40 -6.83
N GLU A 108 23.77 -1.07 -6.32
CA GLU A 108 23.97 -1.20 -4.87
C GLU A 108 24.08 0.18 -4.18
N ALA A 109 24.72 1.14 -4.82
CA ALA A 109 24.79 2.52 -4.35
C ALA A 109 23.41 3.19 -4.30
N LEU A 110 22.55 2.96 -5.30
CA LEU A 110 21.19 3.50 -5.32
C LEU A 110 20.32 2.86 -4.24
N ARG A 111 20.36 1.53 -4.12
CA ARG A 111 19.65 0.78 -3.08
C ARG A 111 20.06 1.23 -1.69
N SER A 112 21.36 1.33 -1.43
CA SER A 112 21.88 1.78 -0.12
C SER A 112 21.45 3.21 0.20
N ARG A 113 21.46 4.11 -0.80
CA ARG A 113 21.06 5.51 -0.60
C ARG A 113 19.56 5.67 -0.36
N LEU A 114 18.72 4.88 -1.03
CA LEU A 114 17.27 5.05 -1.02
C LEU A 114 16.54 4.09 -0.07
N ALA A 115 17.18 3.02 0.42
CA ALA A 115 16.59 2.10 1.38
C ALA A 115 15.93 2.79 2.59
N PRO A 116 16.53 3.84 3.21
CA PRO A 116 15.89 4.53 4.32
C PRO A 116 14.60 5.29 3.95
N LEU A 117 14.36 5.54 2.66
CA LEU A 117 13.20 6.28 2.16
C LEU A 117 12.07 5.38 1.68
N LEU A 118 12.29 4.05 1.58
CA LEU A 118 11.26 3.12 1.09
C LEU A 118 10.09 2.98 2.08
N SER A 119 10.35 3.19 3.38
CA SER A 119 9.37 3.17 4.48
C SER A 119 8.88 4.56 4.91
N VAL A 120 9.26 5.61 4.19
CA VAL A 120 8.91 7.02 4.43
C VAL A 120 7.90 7.47 3.39
#